data_AF-A0A7T7L305-F1
#
_entry.id   AF-A0A7T7L305-F1
#
_cell.length_a   1.000
_cell.length_b   1.000
_cell.length_c   1.000
_cell.angle_alpha   90.00
_cell.angle_beta   90.00
_cell.angle_gamma   90.00
#
_symmetry.space_group_name_H-M   'P 1'
#
loop_
_entity.id
_entity.type
_entity.pdbx_description
1 polymer ?
#
loop_
_entity_poly.entity_id
_entity_poly.type
_entity_poly.pdbx_seq_one_letter_code
_entity_poly.pdbx_strand_id
1 'polypeptide(L)'
;MLPLNPPTDEELTRRAQAGETGALGLLLARHQAPMRAVALSVLGYGPDAEDAVQDAALTALRRIGDVRDPAAVGAWLRAIVRNASRTRLRDTRETPGLDGLDQLRLRDQETSHQEQLIEQHAMRDWIWDAVDELPPKLRLVLMLRHFSGVTSYQEIADVCEVPVGTVRSRLNQARGKMAQVLLSTAAQTHDDAAALTEDSRHEAVETLQASERGQLPQEISDLWPVESELVGPLSRPGERTHPVPVMRQTLEFGVRQTLRHVVASRDITIWEMDVTHHVTDHRADHICPPTLAWLMFRQNRRVQKLRLIFPASVSTGPAGFPEPA
;
A
#
# COMPACT_ATOMS: atom_id res chain seq x y z
N MET A 1 -3.89 -35.56 21.71
CA MET A 1 -2.54 -36.02 21.31
C MET A 1 -1.89 -34.90 20.53
N LEU A 2 -0.89 -34.22 21.10
CA LEU A 2 -0.03 -33.29 20.35
C LEU A 2 0.98 -34.15 19.54
N PRO A 3 1.26 -33.83 18.26
CA PRO A 3 2.19 -34.60 17.45
C PRO A 3 3.59 -34.63 18.09
N LEU A 4 4.27 -35.77 17.99
CA LEU A 4 5.55 -36.10 18.65
C LEU A 4 6.76 -35.27 18.16
N ASN A 5 6.57 -34.34 17.23
CA ASN A 5 7.58 -33.37 16.83
C ASN A 5 6.88 -32.07 16.39
N PRO A 6 7.13 -30.90 17.02
CA PRO A 6 6.56 -29.65 16.54
C PRO A 6 7.07 -29.37 15.11
N PRO A 7 6.21 -28.86 14.20
CA PRO A 7 6.60 -28.60 12.82
C PRO A 7 7.76 -27.59 12.78
N THR A 8 8.73 -27.84 11.91
CA THR A 8 9.90 -26.97 11.71
C THR A 8 9.50 -25.65 11.07
N ASP A 9 10.36 -24.64 11.15
CA ASP A 9 10.13 -23.36 10.48
C ASP A 9 9.99 -23.52 8.96
N GLU A 10 10.78 -24.42 8.38
CA GLU A 10 10.74 -24.76 6.97
C GLU A 10 9.37 -25.33 6.56
N GLU A 11 8.85 -26.27 7.35
CA GLU A 11 7.54 -26.90 7.12
C GLU A 11 6.40 -25.90 7.27
N LEU A 12 6.42 -25.11 8.34
CA LEU A 12 5.42 -24.07 8.55
C LEU A 12 5.46 -23.01 7.44
N THR A 13 6.64 -22.69 6.90
CA THR A 13 6.78 -21.70 5.84
C THR A 13 6.20 -22.22 4.53
N ARG A 14 6.48 -23.48 4.14
CA ARG A 14 5.87 -24.08 2.96
C ARG A 14 4.35 -24.13 3.05
N ARG A 15 3.82 -24.54 4.20
CA ARG A 15 2.36 -24.55 4.45
C ARG A 15 1.76 -23.15 4.40
N ALA A 16 2.44 -22.15 4.96
CA ALA A 16 2.01 -20.76 4.87
C ALA A 16 2.04 -20.23 3.43
N GLN A 17 3.02 -20.63 2.61
CA GLN A 17 3.08 -20.31 1.19
C GLN A 17 1.96 -20.98 0.38
N ALA A 18 1.50 -22.16 0.82
CA ALA A 18 0.36 -22.88 0.28
C ALA A 18 -1.01 -22.38 0.78
N GLY A 19 -1.06 -21.23 1.48
CA GLY A 19 -2.33 -20.66 1.94
C GLY A 19 -2.74 -20.99 3.37
N GLU A 20 -2.01 -21.86 4.09
CA GLU A 20 -2.36 -22.22 5.47
C GLU A 20 -1.95 -21.14 6.48
N THR A 21 -2.80 -20.15 6.76
CA THR A 21 -2.45 -19.09 7.74
C THR A 21 -2.21 -19.60 9.14
N GLY A 22 -2.80 -20.74 9.53
CA GLY A 22 -2.49 -21.37 10.81
C GLY A 22 -0.99 -21.63 10.96
N ALA A 23 -0.33 -22.01 9.86
CA ALA A 23 1.11 -22.21 9.84
C ALA A 23 1.88 -20.88 9.97
N LEU A 24 1.43 -19.82 9.29
CA LEU A 24 2.00 -18.48 9.45
C LEU A 24 1.82 -17.93 10.86
N GLY A 25 0.64 -18.12 11.47
CA GLY A 25 0.36 -17.70 12.83
C GLY A 25 1.29 -18.37 13.83
N LEU A 26 1.58 -19.66 13.65
CA LEU A 26 2.57 -20.39 14.45
C LEU A 26 4.00 -19.86 14.24
N LEU A 27 4.39 -19.52 12.99
CA LEU A 27 5.68 -18.88 12.71
C LEU A 27 5.82 -17.53 13.40
N LEU A 28 4.81 -16.66 13.27
CA LEU A 28 4.83 -15.33 13.87
C LEU A 28 4.87 -15.41 15.39
N ALA A 29 4.09 -16.31 16.00
CA ALA A 29 4.12 -16.55 17.45
C ALA A 29 5.50 -17.03 17.91
N ARG A 30 6.11 -17.97 17.17
CA ARG A 30 7.46 -18.51 17.46
C ARG A 30 8.54 -17.44 17.36
N HIS A 31 8.44 -16.53 16.39
CA HIS A 31 9.44 -15.48 16.13
C HIS A 31 9.10 -14.11 16.76
N GLN A 32 8.01 -14.01 17.52
CA GLN A 32 7.57 -12.76 18.13
C GLN A 32 8.65 -12.14 19.03
N ALA A 33 9.25 -12.93 19.93
CA ALA A 33 10.27 -12.42 20.85
C ALA A 33 11.56 -11.95 20.12
N PRO A 34 12.14 -12.72 19.18
CA PRO A 34 13.24 -12.24 18.33
C PRO A 34 12.90 -10.97 17.53
N MET A 35 11.70 -10.88 16.96
CA MET A 35 11.28 -9.69 16.21
C MET A 35 11.18 -8.47 17.12
N ARG A 36 10.59 -8.64 18.30
CA ARG A 36 10.48 -7.60 19.32
C ARG A 36 11.83 -7.12 19.82
N ALA A 37 12.79 -8.02 20.02
CA ALA A 37 14.15 -7.66 20.40
C ALA A 37 14.82 -6.75 19.35
N VAL A 38 14.62 -7.03 18.06
CA VAL A 38 15.11 -6.17 16.97
C VAL A 38 14.41 -4.81 16.96
N ALA A 39 13.09 -4.77 17.17
CA ALA A 39 12.36 -3.50 17.23
C ALA A 39 12.85 -2.62 18.39
N LEU A 40 12.99 -3.21 19.58
CA LEU A 40 13.49 -2.54 20.78
C LEU A 40 14.94 -2.04 20.61
N SER A 41 15.79 -2.76 19.88
CA SER A 41 17.18 -2.32 19.66
C SER A 41 17.28 -1.11 18.73
N VAL A 42 16.28 -0.88 17.87
CA VAL A 42 16.24 0.25 16.93
C VAL A 42 15.46 1.44 17.49
N LEU A 43 14.33 1.20 18.14
CA LEU A 43 13.38 2.23 18.58
C LEU A 43 13.43 2.51 20.09
N GLY A 44 14.07 1.65 20.88
CA GLY A 44 14.01 1.71 22.33
C GLY A 44 12.68 1.17 22.89
N TYR A 45 12.51 1.28 24.21
CA TYR A 45 11.29 0.88 24.89
C TYR A 45 10.17 1.88 24.63
N GLY A 46 9.05 1.41 24.09
CA GLY A 46 7.89 2.24 23.84
C GLY A 46 6.87 1.59 22.91
N PRO A 47 5.72 2.25 22.68
CA PRO A 47 4.65 1.74 21.82
C PRO A 47 5.10 1.55 20.35
N ASP A 48 6.06 2.35 19.88
CA ASP A 48 6.54 2.28 18.49
C ASP A 48 7.24 0.94 18.17
N ALA A 49 7.85 0.28 19.16
CA ALA A 49 8.48 -1.02 18.96
C ALA A 49 7.45 -2.13 18.76
N GLU A 50 6.36 -2.15 19.54
CA GLU A 50 5.26 -3.10 19.37
C GLU A 50 4.56 -2.90 18.03
N ASP A 51 4.30 -1.64 17.69
CA ASP A 51 3.73 -1.24 16.41
C ASP A 51 4.62 -1.68 15.22
N ALA A 52 5.94 -1.64 15.35
CA ALA A 52 6.86 -2.12 14.32
C ALA A 52 6.77 -3.64 14.12
N VAL A 53 6.63 -4.41 15.21
CA VAL A 53 6.41 -5.87 15.15
C VAL A 53 5.08 -6.19 14.48
N GLN A 54 4.03 -5.44 14.79
CA GLN A 54 2.72 -5.63 14.17
C GLN A 54 2.73 -5.30 12.67
N ASP A 55 3.37 -4.21 12.26
CA ASP A 55 3.56 -3.89 10.84
C ASP A 55 4.36 -4.98 10.11
N ALA A 56 5.37 -5.54 10.79
CA ALA A 56 6.16 -6.63 10.24
C ALA A 56 5.35 -7.92 10.10
N ALA A 57 4.45 -8.22 11.04
CA ALA A 57 3.55 -9.37 10.96
C ALA A 57 2.58 -9.25 9.77
N LEU A 58 1.99 -8.06 9.56
CA LEU A 58 1.16 -7.82 8.37
C LEU A 58 1.97 -7.91 7.08
N THR A 59 3.20 -7.38 7.07
CA THR A 59 4.08 -7.50 5.92
C THR A 59 4.42 -8.95 5.64
N ALA A 60 4.67 -9.75 6.68
CA ALA A 60 4.96 -11.17 6.55
C ALA A 60 3.76 -11.92 5.95
N LEU A 61 2.53 -11.63 6.42
CA LEU A 61 1.30 -12.20 5.88
C LEU A 61 1.16 -11.97 4.36
N ARG A 62 1.48 -10.76 3.89
CA ARG A 62 1.40 -10.43 2.45
C ARG A 62 2.52 -11.03 1.62
N ARG A 63 3.70 -11.24 2.21
CA ARG A 63 4.95 -11.51 1.48
C ARG A 63 5.56 -12.86 1.77
N ILE A 64 4.87 -13.75 2.49
CA ILE A 64 5.41 -15.06 2.84
C ILE A 64 5.74 -15.89 1.58
N GLY A 65 5.02 -15.66 0.47
CA GLY A 65 5.33 -16.20 -0.85
C GLY A 65 6.71 -15.82 -1.40
N ASP A 66 7.26 -14.67 -0.99
CA ASP A 66 8.57 -14.18 -1.45
C ASP A 66 9.75 -14.92 -0.78
N VAL A 67 9.50 -15.76 0.23
CA VAL A 67 10.54 -16.46 0.97
C VAL A 67 11.14 -17.57 0.10
N ARG A 68 12.31 -17.29 -0.50
CA ARG A 68 13.03 -18.21 -1.39
C ARG A 68 13.58 -19.44 -0.67
N ASP A 69 14.07 -19.24 0.56
CA ASP A 69 14.57 -20.32 1.43
C ASP A 69 13.67 -20.44 2.67
N PRO A 70 12.75 -21.42 2.70
CA PRO A 70 11.84 -21.62 3.82
C PRO A 70 12.54 -21.84 5.18
N ALA A 71 13.77 -22.36 5.20
CA ALA A 71 14.53 -22.53 6.43
C ALA A 71 15.07 -21.19 6.99
N ALA A 72 15.20 -20.17 6.15
CA ALA A 72 15.70 -18.84 6.52
C ALA A 72 14.60 -17.86 6.98
N VAL A 73 13.36 -18.30 7.16
CA VAL A 73 12.20 -17.44 7.49
C VAL A 73 12.44 -16.57 8.73
N GLY A 74 13.12 -17.09 9.76
CA GLY A 74 13.43 -16.31 10.96
C GLY A 74 14.36 -15.11 10.67
N ALA A 75 15.32 -15.26 9.76
CA ALA A 75 16.19 -14.16 9.34
C ALA A 75 15.41 -13.14 8.49
N TRP A 76 14.52 -13.62 7.63
CA TRP A 76 13.63 -12.78 6.82
C TRP A 76 12.67 -11.96 7.70
N LEU A 77 12.01 -12.55 8.70
CA LEU A 77 11.16 -11.85 9.67
C LEU A 77 11.93 -10.76 10.44
N ARG A 78 13.16 -11.06 10.87
CA ARG A 78 14.06 -10.08 11.50
C ARG A 78 14.44 -8.94 10.56
N ALA A 79 14.56 -9.21 9.25
CA ALA A 79 14.82 -8.17 8.26
C ALA A 79 13.60 -7.25 8.06
N ILE A 80 12.40 -7.82 7.98
CA ILE A 80 11.15 -7.04 7.86
C ILE A 80 10.98 -6.13 9.07
N VAL A 81 11.09 -6.64 10.29
CA VAL A 81 10.89 -5.81 11.49
C VAL A 81 11.95 -4.72 11.63
N ARG A 82 13.20 -5.00 11.23
CA ARG A 82 14.26 -3.99 11.17
C ARG A 82 13.89 -2.87 10.20
N ASN A 83 13.38 -3.21 9.02
CA ASN A 83 12.94 -2.22 8.04
C ASN A 83 11.76 -1.40 8.57
N ALA A 84 10.73 -2.04 9.14
CA ALA A 84 9.60 -1.35 9.76
C ALA A 84 10.04 -0.40 10.87
N SER A 85 11.02 -0.81 11.67
CA SER A 85 11.60 0.00 12.74
C SER A 85 12.36 1.21 12.20
N ARG A 86 13.16 1.04 11.13
CA ARG A 86 13.87 2.15 10.46
C ARG A 86 12.91 3.16 9.85
N THR A 87 11.85 2.70 9.20
CA THR A 87 10.80 3.57 8.63
C THR A 87 10.21 4.46 9.72
N ARG A 88 9.85 3.88 10.87
CA ARG A 88 9.31 4.63 12.01
C ARG A 88 10.30 5.62 12.62
N LEU A 89 11.56 5.22 12.71
CA LEU A 89 12.60 6.11 13.21
C LEU A 89 12.75 7.35 12.31
N ARG A 90 12.61 7.19 10.99
CA ARG A 90 12.60 8.29 10.02
C ARG A 90 11.35 9.16 10.20
N ASP A 91 10.16 8.56 10.32
CA ASP A 91 8.90 9.29 10.54
C ASP A 91 8.89 10.09 11.86
N THR A 92 9.72 9.71 12.84
CA THR A 92 9.82 10.41 14.14
C THR A 92 10.92 11.49 14.13
N ARG A 93 11.87 11.41 13.21
CA ARG A 93 13.06 12.27 13.13
C ARG A 93 12.98 13.22 11.93
N GLU A 94 11.93 13.99 11.77
CA GLU A 94 11.94 15.12 10.82
C GLU A 94 12.93 16.22 11.28
N THR A 95 14.22 15.90 11.21
CA THR A 95 15.41 16.74 11.30
C THR A 95 16.47 16.08 10.41
N PRO A 96 17.06 16.79 9.44
CA PRO A 96 17.89 16.17 8.41
C PRO A 96 19.20 15.66 9.01
N GLY A 97 19.55 14.39 8.79
CA GLY A 97 20.91 13.93 9.13
C GLY A 97 21.14 12.45 9.39
N LEU A 98 20.46 11.52 8.72
CA LEU A 98 20.91 10.12 8.69
C LEU A 98 20.84 9.55 7.27
N ASP A 99 21.65 10.13 6.40
CA ASP A 99 22.09 9.47 5.17
C ASP A 99 23.10 8.39 5.50
N GLY A 100 22.91 7.21 4.92
CA GLY A 100 23.84 6.09 5.03
C GLY A 100 23.16 4.82 5.52
N LEU A 101 22.64 4.05 4.57
CA LEU A 101 22.86 2.60 4.39
C LEU A 101 21.71 2.02 3.58
N ASP A 102 22.11 1.39 2.48
CA ASP A 102 21.33 1.10 1.29
C ASP A 102 20.05 0.30 1.48
N GLN A 103 19.16 0.61 0.54
CA GLN A 103 17.83 0.08 0.32
C GLN A 103 17.91 -1.36 -0.19
N LEU A 104 17.68 -2.33 0.69
CA LEU A 104 17.09 -3.60 0.26
C LEU A 104 15.57 -3.40 0.12
N ARG A 105 15.18 -2.67 -0.92
CA ARG A 105 13.84 -2.78 -1.49
C ARG A 105 13.78 -4.16 -2.13
N LEU A 106 13.07 -5.09 -1.49
CA LEU A 106 12.70 -6.36 -2.09
C LEU A 106 11.82 -6.02 -3.31
N ARG A 107 12.45 -5.95 -4.48
CA ARG A 107 11.83 -5.81 -5.80
C ARG A 107 10.84 -6.96 -6.00
N ASP A 108 9.61 -6.62 -6.39
CA ASP A 108 8.69 -7.58 -6.98
C ASP A 108 9.33 -8.11 -8.27
N GLN A 109 9.56 -9.41 -8.33
CA GLN A 109 9.94 -10.11 -9.54
C GLN A 109 8.97 -11.27 -9.73
N GLU A 110 8.11 -11.11 -10.73
CA GLU A 110 7.23 -12.14 -11.26
C GLU A 110 8.07 -13.37 -11.61
N THR A 111 7.74 -14.51 -11.00
CA THR A 111 8.29 -15.81 -11.42
C THR A 111 7.14 -16.78 -11.54
N SER A 112 6.98 -17.34 -12.74
CA SER A 112 5.89 -18.25 -13.10
C SER A 112 6.08 -19.64 -12.50
N HIS A 113 5.10 -20.09 -11.70
CA HIS A 113 4.84 -21.52 -11.46
C HIS A 113 3.33 -21.71 -11.20
N GLN A 114 2.62 -22.30 -12.18
CA GLN A 114 1.15 -22.24 -12.29
C GLN A 114 0.37 -22.88 -11.12
N GLU A 115 0.94 -23.86 -10.40
CA GLU A 115 0.26 -24.49 -9.25
C GLU A 115 0.51 -23.72 -7.94
N GLN A 116 1.72 -23.16 -7.74
CA GLN A 116 2.04 -22.29 -6.60
C GLN A 116 1.34 -20.92 -6.68
N LEU A 117 1.05 -20.44 -7.89
CA LEU A 117 0.34 -19.18 -8.13
C LEU A 117 -1.11 -19.23 -7.63
N ILE A 118 -1.79 -20.37 -7.78
CA ILE A 118 -3.21 -20.53 -7.39
C ILE A 118 -3.36 -20.45 -5.86
N GLU A 119 -2.49 -21.10 -5.11
CA GLU A 119 -2.52 -21.08 -3.63
C GLU A 119 -2.04 -19.74 -3.05
N GLN A 120 -1.09 -19.06 -3.72
CA GLN A 120 -0.69 -17.69 -3.39
C GLN A 120 -1.82 -16.67 -3.62
N HIS A 121 -2.66 -16.89 -4.63
CA HIS A 121 -3.86 -16.09 -4.86
C HIS A 121 -4.87 -16.30 -3.74
N ALA A 122 -5.14 -17.53 -3.32
CA ALA A 122 -6.08 -17.80 -2.22
C ALA A 122 -5.69 -17.11 -0.89
N MET A 123 -4.39 -17.05 -0.56
CA MET A 123 -3.91 -16.28 0.60
C MET A 123 -4.13 -14.76 0.42
N ARG A 124 -3.87 -14.24 -0.79
CA ARG A 124 -4.11 -12.83 -1.11
C ARG A 124 -5.59 -12.48 -1.04
N ASP A 125 -6.44 -13.34 -1.56
CA ASP A 125 -7.89 -13.19 -1.59
C ASP A 125 -8.46 -13.13 -0.18
N TRP A 126 -8.00 -14.03 0.69
CA TRP A 126 -8.38 -13.99 2.10
C TRP A 126 -7.96 -12.70 2.82
N ILE A 127 -6.74 -12.20 2.56
CA ILE A 127 -6.30 -10.92 3.12
C ILE A 127 -7.23 -9.81 2.66
N TRP A 128 -7.62 -9.80 1.38
CA TRP A 128 -8.50 -8.79 0.82
C TRP A 128 -9.92 -8.87 1.35
N ASP A 129 -10.48 -10.06 1.53
CA ASP A 129 -11.78 -10.23 2.19
C ASP A 129 -11.74 -9.69 3.62
N ALA A 130 -10.65 -9.96 4.36
CA ALA A 130 -10.47 -9.40 5.69
C ALA A 130 -10.34 -7.86 5.68
N VAL A 131 -9.70 -7.29 4.66
CA VAL A 131 -9.62 -5.84 4.44
C VAL A 131 -11.01 -5.27 4.11
N ASP A 132 -11.81 -5.97 3.30
CA ASP A 132 -13.16 -5.56 2.91
C ASP A 132 -14.17 -5.64 4.07
N GLU A 133 -13.93 -6.47 5.08
CA GLU A 133 -14.72 -6.50 6.33
C GLU A 133 -14.42 -5.30 7.27
N LEU A 134 -13.36 -4.54 7.01
CA LEU A 134 -13.03 -3.38 7.85
C LEU A 134 -13.99 -2.20 7.61
N PRO A 135 -14.37 -1.44 8.65
CA PRO A 135 -15.06 -0.17 8.44
C PRO A 135 -14.25 0.76 7.51
N PRO A 136 -14.89 1.56 6.63
CA PRO A 136 -14.19 2.29 5.57
C PRO A 136 -12.99 3.13 6.04
N LYS A 137 -13.10 3.78 7.21
CA LYS A 137 -12.02 4.61 7.77
C LYS A 137 -10.82 3.79 8.25
N LEU A 138 -11.04 2.54 8.70
CA LEU A 138 -9.98 1.62 9.11
C LEU A 138 -9.34 0.97 7.87
N ARG A 139 -10.17 0.60 6.89
CA ARG A 139 -9.73 0.07 5.60
C ARG A 139 -8.77 1.03 4.90
N LEU A 140 -9.18 2.30 4.78
CA LEU A 140 -8.37 3.33 4.11
C LEU A 140 -6.98 3.47 4.73
N VAL A 141 -6.87 3.65 6.05
CA VAL A 141 -5.55 3.84 6.69
C VAL A 141 -4.68 2.60 6.56
N LEU A 142 -5.26 1.40 6.60
CA LEU A 142 -4.54 0.14 6.45
C LEU A 142 -4.04 -0.04 5.02
N MET A 143 -4.90 0.22 4.03
CA MET A 143 -4.55 0.17 2.60
C MET A 143 -3.43 1.15 2.28
N LEU A 144 -3.55 2.41 2.72
CA LEU A 144 -2.50 3.40 2.53
C LEU A 144 -1.17 2.92 3.13
N ARG A 145 -1.17 2.54 4.42
CA ARG A 145 0.06 2.15 5.14
C ARG A 145 0.76 0.93 4.56
N HIS A 146 0.01 -0.08 4.15
CA HIS A 146 0.59 -1.39 3.84
C HIS A 146 0.58 -1.74 2.37
N PHE A 147 -0.37 -1.21 1.60
CA PHE A 147 -0.56 -1.60 0.20
C PHE A 147 -0.20 -0.49 -0.77
N SER A 148 -0.07 0.76 -0.32
CA SER A 148 0.34 1.89 -1.17
C SER A 148 1.78 2.35 -0.90
N GLY A 149 2.26 3.28 -1.73
CA GLY A 149 3.50 4.03 -1.58
C GLY A 149 3.44 5.13 -0.52
N VAL A 150 2.25 5.41 0.05
CA VAL A 150 2.04 6.34 1.16
C VAL A 150 2.39 5.64 2.47
N THR A 151 3.66 5.70 2.87
CA THR A 151 4.16 4.84 3.95
C THR A 151 4.24 5.52 5.30
N SER A 152 4.39 6.84 5.39
CA SER A 152 4.55 7.52 6.69
C SER A 152 3.20 7.84 7.36
N TYR A 153 3.22 7.96 8.69
CA TYR A 153 2.01 8.35 9.44
C TYR A 153 1.56 9.77 9.18
N GLN A 154 2.50 10.67 8.87
CA GLN A 154 2.19 12.05 8.54
C GLN A 154 1.49 12.12 7.18
N GLU A 155 2.02 11.48 6.13
CA GLU A 155 1.36 11.45 4.83
C GLU A 155 -0.05 10.85 4.91
N ILE A 156 -0.23 9.76 5.68
CA ILE A 156 -1.56 9.16 5.87
C ILE A 156 -2.50 10.11 6.62
N ALA A 157 -1.99 10.84 7.61
CA ALA A 157 -2.75 11.84 8.36
C ALA A 157 -3.24 12.97 7.44
N ASP A 158 -2.36 13.46 6.57
CA ASP A 158 -2.67 14.51 5.59
C ASP A 158 -3.68 14.01 4.55
N VAL A 159 -3.46 12.81 4.01
CA VAL A 159 -4.39 12.17 3.05
C VAL A 159 -5.76 11.90 3.68
N CYS A 160 -5.82 11.57 4.96
CA CYS A 160 -7.08 11.27 5.65
C CYS A 160 -7.70 12.49 6.34
N GLU A 161 -7.02 13.65 6.35
CA GLU A 161 -7.41 14.86 7.08
C GLU A 161 -7.72 14.60 8.56
N VAL A 162 -6.84 13.86 9.23
CA VAL A 162 -6.97 13.54 10.67
C VAL A 162 -5.64 13.66 11.39
N PRO A 163 -5.61 13.87 12.72
CA PRO A 163 -4.37 13.87 13.48
C PRO A 163 -3.61 12.53 13.36
N VAL A 164 -2.28 12.57 13.38
CA VAL A 164 -1.40 11.37 13.39
C VAL A 164 -1.79 10.38 14.50
N GLY A 165 -2.16 10.87 15.69
CA GLY A 165 -2.65 10.01 16.78
C GLY A 165 -3.92 9.22 16.42
N THR A 166 -4.78 9.79 15.57
CA THR A 166 -5.97 9.11 15.04
C THR A 166 -5.57 8.04 14.03
N VAL A 167 -4.58 8.30 13.17
CA VAL A 167 -4.04 7.29 12.25
C VAL A 167 -3.52 6.09 13.02
N ARG A 168 -2.71 6.32 14.08
CA ARG A 168 -2.18 5.26 14.95
C ARG A 168 -3.31 4.44 15.59
N SER A 169 -4.30 5.11 16.18
CA SER A 169 -5.45 4.44 16.80
C SER A 169 -6.25 3.61 15.79
N ARG A 170 -6.52 4.15 14.60
CA ARG A 170 -7.23 3.44 13.52
C ARG A 170 -6.43 2.25 13.00
N LEU A 171 -5.12 2.37 12.82
CA LEU A 171 -4.28 1.24 12.43
C LEU A 171 -4.29 0.14 13.48
N ASN A 172 -4.16 0.47 14.76
CA ASN A 172 -4.24 -0.53 15.82
C ASN A 172 -5.61 -1.25 15.82
N GLN A 173 -6.71 -0.50 15.67
CA GLN A 173 -8.06 -1.08 15.54
C GLN A 173 -8.20 -1.95 14.28
N ALA A 174 -7.66 -1.49 13.14
CA ALA A 174 -7.67 -2.24 11.88
C ALA A 174 -6.93 -3.56 12.03
N ARG A 175 -5.74 -3.57 12.63
CA ARG A 175 -4.95 -4.78 12.90
C ARG A 175 -5.68 -5.76 13.82
N GLY A 176 -6.29 -5.26 14.89
CA GLY A 176 -7.10 -6.08 15.79
C GLY A 176 -8.29 -6.72 15.07
N LYS A 177 -9.00 -5.96 14.24
CA LYS A 177 -10.14 -6.48 13.46
C LYS A 177 -9.69 -7.45 12.36
N MET A 178 -8.59 -7.15 11.66
CA MET A 178 -7.97 -8.07 10.70
C MET A 178 -7.67 -9.42 11.34
N ALA A 179 -7.03 -9.42 12.52
CA ALA A 179 -6.73 -10.66 13.23
C ALA A 179 -8.00 -11.47 13.56
N GLN A 180 -9.07 -10.80 13.99
CA GLN A 180 -10.36 -11.45 14.26
C GLN A 180 -10.99 -12.04 13.01
N VAL A 181 -11.07 -11.25 11.92
CA VAL A 181 -11.69 -11.69 10.67
C VAL A 181 -10.92 -12.86 10.08
N LEU A 182 -9.59 -12.74 9.99
CA LEU A 182 -8.73 -13.84 9.55
C LEU A 182 -8.97 -15.08 10.40
N LEU A 183 -8.95 -15.01 11.73
CA LEU A 183 -9.23 -16.20 12.56
C LEU A 183 -10.62 -16.81 12.31
N SER A 184 -11.62 -15.99 11.99
CA SER A 184 -13.01 -16.45 11.77
C SER A 184 -13.28 -17.03 10.38
N THR A 185 -12.53 -16.61 9.36
CA THR A 185 -12.76 -17.03 7.96
C THR A 185 -11.74 -18.07 7.47
N ALA A 186 -10.89 -18.60 8.36
CA ALA A 186 -9.81 -19.54 8.03
C ALA A 186 -10.19 -20.84 7.32
N ALA A 187 -11.48 -21.20 7.29
CA ALA A 187 -12.00 -22.38 6.62
C ALA A 187 -12.95 -22.04 5.45
N GLN A 188 -13.08 -20.76 5.08
CA GLN A 188 -14.01 -20.30 4.06
C GLN A 188 -13.32 -20.17 2.70
N THR A 189 -14.10 -20.32 1.63
CA THR A 189 -13.67 -19.97 0.27
C THR A 189 -13.75 -18.44 0.15
N HIS A 190 -12.67 -17.82 -0.30
CA HIS A 190 -12.55 -16.37 -0.41
C HIS A 190 -12.78 -15.93 -1.86
N ASP A 191 -13.39 -14.76 -2.07
CA ASP A 191 -13.67 -14.22 -3.41
C ASP A 191 -12.36 -13.80 -4.10
N ASP A 192 -12.31 -13.85 -5.44
CA ASP A 192 -11.12 -13.57 -6.24
C ASP A 192 -10.77 -12.05 -6.21
N ALA A 193 -10.08 -11.60 -5.17
CA ALA A 193 -9.61 -10.22 -5.03
C ALA A 193 -8.44 -9.92 -5.99
N ALA A 194 -7.74 -10.95 -6.45
CA ALA A 194 -6.82 -10.83 -7.57
C ALA A 194 -7.55 -10.38 -8.85
N ALA A 195 -8.76 -10.89 -9.12
CA ALA A 195 -9.59 -10.43 -10.24
C ALA A 195 -9.97 -8.94 -10.11
N LEU A 196 -10.34 -8.45 -8.92
CA LEU A 196 -10.61 -7.01 -8.72
C LEU A 196 -9.38 -6.13 -8.99
N THR A 197 -8.21 -6.58 -8.55
CA THR A 197 -6.95 -5.86 -8.78
C THR A 197 -6.58 -5.86 -10.26
N GLU A 198 -6.79 -6.97 -10.95
CA GLU A 198 -6.49 -7.11 -12.38
C GLU A 198 -7.48 -6.34 -13.26
N ASP A 199 -8.78 -6.43 -12.96
CA ASP A 199 -9.83 -5.58 -13.56
C ASP A 199 -9.45 -4.11 -13.44
N SER A 200 -9.02 -3.69 -12.24
CA SER A 200 -8.64 -2.31 -11.98
C SER A 200 -7.36 -1.90 -12.72
N ARG A 201 -6.40 -2.82 -12.90
CA ARG A 201 -5.22 -2.58 -13.73
C ARG A 201 -5.60 -2.41 -15.20
N HIS A 202 -6.47 -3.26 -15.73
CA HIS A 202 -6.95 -3.14 -17.10
C HIS A 202 -7.66 -1.79 -17.32
N GLU A 203 -8.58 -1.43 -16.41
CA GLU A 203 -9.26 -0.13 -16.40
C GLU A 203 -8.26 1.04 -16.39
N ALA A 204 -7.22 0.95 -15.55
CA ALA A 204 -6.19 1.99 -15.44
C ALA A 204 -5.41 2.17 -16.74
N VAL A 205 -4.92 1.08 -17.32
CA VAL A 205 -4.16 1.10 -18.57
C VAL A 205 -5.01 1.68 -19.70
N GLU A 206 -6.26 1.23 -19.83
CA GLU A 206 -7.16 1.70 -20.86
C GLU A 206 -7.49 3.19 -20.67
N THR A 207 -7.77 3.62 -19.43
CA THR A 207 -8.06 5.02 -19.09
C THR A 207 -6.87 5.92 -19.45
N LEU A 208 -5.64 5.54 -19.08
CA LEU A 208 -4.45 6.34 -19.35
C LEU A 208 -4.18 6.45 -20.86
N GLN A 209 -4.21 5.33 -21.58
CA GLN A 209 -3.99 5.31 -23.04
C GLN A 209 -5.08 6.05 -23.82
N ALA A 210 -6.34 5.90 -23.44
CA ALA A 210 -7.45 6.63 -24.01
C ALA A 210 -7.31 8.14 -23.81
N SER A 211 -6.88 8.55 -22.61
CA SER A 211 -6.65 9.96 -22.30
C SER A 211 -5.54 10.54 -23.18
N GLU A 212 -4.45 9.80 -23.42
CA GLU A 212 -3.36 10.22 -24.32
C GLU A 212 -3.82 10.40 -25.77
N ARG A 213 -4.80 9.61 -26.22
CA ARG A 213 -5.43 9.74 -27.55
C ARG A 213 -6.45 10.89 -27.63
N GLY A 214 -6.72 11.59 -26.53
CA GLY A 214 -7.68 12.69 -26.46
C GLY A 214 -9.15 12.26 -26.49
N GLN A 215 -9.44 10.97 -26.41
CA GLN A 215 -10.80 10.41 -26.42
C GLN A 215 -10.93 9.30 -25.39
N LEU A 216 -11.76 9.53 -24.36
CA LEU A 216 -12.16 8.51 -23.41
C LEU A 216 -13.32 7.68 -23.99
N PRO A 217 -13.19 6.34 -24.11
CA PRO A 217 -14.31 5.47 -24.42
C PRO A 217 -15.50 5.72 -23.50
N GLN A 218 -16.72 5.55 -24.03
CA GLN A 218 -17.95 5.73 -23.25
C GLN A 218 -17.97 4.83 -22.01
N GLU A 219 -17.46 3.61 -22.13
CA GLU A 219 -17.35 2.62 -21.05
C GLU A 219 -16.53 3.15 -19.87
N ILE A 220 -15.39 3.79 -20.15
CA ILE A 220 -14.58 4.45 -19.12
C ILE A 220 -15.30 5.69 -18.60
N SER A 221 -15.91 6.49 -19.47
CA SER A 221 -16.67 7.68 -19.05
C SER A 221 -17.81 7.35 -18.09
N ASP A 222 -18.48 6.20 -18.26
CA ASP A 222 -19.59 5.74 -17.43
C ASP A 222 -19.16 5.36 -16.00
N LEU A 223 -17.85 5.18 -15.77
CA LEU A 223 -17.26 4.97 -14.45
C LEU A 223 -17.13 6.28 -13.66
N TRP A 224 -17.19 7.44 -14.34
CA TRP A 224 -17.07 8.78 -13.76
C TRP A 224 -18.40 9.51 -13.90
N PRO A 225 -19.38 9.22 -13.02
CA PRO A 225 -20.67 9.92 -13.04
C PRO A 225 -20.49 11.43 -12.86
N VAL A 226 -21.48 12.23 -13.29
CA VAL A 226 -21.39 13.70 -13.23
C VAL A 226 -21.19 14.23 -11.80
N GLU A 227 -21.59 13.44 -10.79
CA GLU A 227 -21.41 13.73 -9.37
C GLU A 227 -19.99 13.43 -8.85
N SER A 228 -19.12 12.82 -9.65
CA SER A 228 -17.73 12.55 -9.29
C SER A 228 -17.00 13.82 -8.87
N GLU A 229 -16.34 13.77 -7.72
CA GLU A 229 -15.69 14.93 -7.13
C GLU A 229 -14.19 14.71 -6.98
N LEU A 230 -13.39 15.64 -7.51
CA LEU A 230 -11.98 15.76 -7.17
C LEU A 230 -11.88 16.43 -5.79
N VAL A 231 -11.21 15.79 -4.85
CA VAL A 231 -11.01 16.28 -3.49
C VAL A 231 -9.52 16.42 -3.16
N GLY A 232 -9.16 17.46 -2.39
CA GLY A 232 -7.81 17.68 -1.90
C GLY A 232 -7.15 18.96 -2.45
N PRO A 233 -5.81 19.07 -2.46
CA PRO A 233 -5.11 20.33 -2.68
C PRO A 233 -5.26 20.92 -4.10
N LEU A 234 -5.63 20.09 -5.08
CA LEU A 234 -5.93 20.53 -6.45
C LEU A 234 -7.41 20.90 -6.66
N SER A 235 -8.25 20.73 -5.64
CA SER A 235 -9.64 21.21 -5.61
C SER A 235 -9.73 22.53 -4.87
N ARG A 236 -10.57 23.45 -5.34
CA ARG A 236 -10.84 24.71 -4.61
C ARG A 236 -11.81 24.43 -3.47
N PRO A 237 -11.55 24.94 -2.24
CA PRO A 237 -12.46 24.74 -1.12
C PRO A 237 -13.88 25.22 -1.45
N GLY A 238 -14.86 24.31 -1.35
CA GLY A 238 -16.27 24.60 -1.63
C GLY A 238 -16.69 24.53 -3.09
N GLU A 239 -15.78 24.25 -4.03
CA GLU A 239 -16.08 24.07 -5.45
C GLU A 239 -16.05 22.58 -5.81
N ARG A 240 -17.14 22.07 -6.39
CA ARG A 240 -17.17 20.70 -6.93
C ARG A 240 -16.49 20.68 -8.28
N THR A 241 -15.28 20.13 -8.32
CA THR A 241 -14.52 19.95 -9.56
C THR A 241 -14.65 18.52 -10.05
N HIS A 242 -15.16 18.32 -11.27
CA HIS A 242 -15.18 17.00 -11.88
C HIS A 242 -13.75 16.57 -12.27
N PRO A 243 -13.31 15.34 -12.00
CA PRO A 243 -11.94 14.88 -12.27
C PRO A 243 -11.51 14.92 -13.76
N VAL A 244 -12.41 14.49 -14.66
CA VAL A 244 -12.06 14.24 -16.08
C VAL A 244 -11.52 15.49 -16.80
N PRO A 245 -12.12 16.70 -16.69
CA PRO A 245 -11.53 17.91 -17.26
C PRO A 245 -10.13 18.22 -16.75
N VAL A 246 -9.86 18.03 -15.45
CA VAL A 246 -8.55 18.30 -14.84
C VAL A 246 -7.49 17.32 -15.36
N MET A 247 -7.85 16.05 -15.53
CA MET A 247 -6.98 15.03 -16.12
C MET A 247 -6.62 15.38 -17.57
N ARG A 248 -7.60 15.83 -18.37
CA ARG A 248 -7.35 16.27 -19.75
C ARG A 248 -6.41 17.47 -19.80
N GLN A 249 -6.65 18.47 -18.95
CA GLN A 249 -5.81 19.67 -18.86
C GLN A 249 -4.36 19.32 -18.46
N THR A 250 -4.18 18.34 -17.57
CA THR A 250 -2.85 17.86 -17.14
C THR A 250 -2.07 17.27 -18.32
N LEU A 251 -2.74 16.52 -19.21
CA LEU A 251 -2.12 15.99 -20.43
C LEU A 251 -1.77 17.08 -21.45
N GLU A 252 -2.60 18.12 -21.57
CA GLU A 252 -2.36 19.30 -22.42
C GLU A 252 -1.13 20.09 -21.95
N PHE A 253 -0.88 20.16 -20.64
CA PHE A 253 0.34 20.72 -20.06
C PHE A 253 1.58 19.85 -20.26
N GLY A 254 1.44 18.71 -20.91
CA GLY A 254 2.56 17.85 -21.23
C GLY A 254 2.99 16.90 -20.10
N VAL A 255 2.14 16.71 -19.10
CA VAL A 255 2.32 15.65 -18.11
C VAL A 255 1.89 14.32 -18.72
N ARG A 256 2.66 13.27 -18.49
CA ARG A 256 2.38 11.88 -18.88
C ARG A 256 2.51 10.99 -17.66
N GLN A 257 1.70 9.95 -17.60
CA GLN A 257 1.57 9.08 -16.42
C GLN A 257 1.68 7.63 -16.86
N THR A 258 2.57 6.89 -16.23
CA THR A 258 2.76 5.46 -16.51
C THR A 258 2.36 4.68 -15.27
N LEU A 259 1.40 3.77 -15.41
CA LEU A 259 0.93 2.93 -14.31
C LEU A 259 2.06 2.03 -13.79
N ARG A 260 2.25 2.05 -12.48
CA ARG A 260 3.29 1.30 -11.78
C ARG A 260 2.71 0.22 -10.88
N HIS A 261 1.66 0.55 -10.13
CA HIS A 261 1.08 -0.36 -9.16
C HIS A 261 -0.41 -0.07 -8.98
N VAL A 262 -1.20 -1.11 -8.72
CA VAL A 262 -2.64 -1.03 -8.51
C VAL A 262 -3.02 -1.82 -7.28
N VAL A 263 -3.88 -1.22 -6.47
CA VAL A 263 -4.47 -1.85 -5.30
C VAL A 263 -5.96 -1.59 -5.36
N ALA A 264 -6.76 -2.65 -5.32
CA ALA A 264 -8.21 -2.54 -5.30
C ALA A 264 -8.79 -3.29 -4.11
N SER A 265 -9.80 -2.68 -3.51
CA SER A 265 -10.74 -3.25 -2.56
C SER A 265 -12.15 -2.98 -3.09
N ARG A 266 -13.20 -3.47 -2.40
CA ARG A 266 -14.58 -3.30 -2.87
C ARG A 266 -15.00 -1.86 -3.13
N ASP A 267 -14.52 -0.90 -2.33
CA ASP A 267 -14.95 0.51 -2.38
C ASP A 267 -13.78 1.51 -2.44
N ILE A 268 -12.53 1.06 -2.37
CA ILE A 268 -11.34 1.89 -2.49
C ILE A 268 -10.40 1.30 -3.54
N THR A 269 -9.94 2.15 -4.46
CA THR A 269 -8.93 1.79 -5.47
C THR A 269 -7.80 2.81 -5.43
N ILE A 270 -6.56 2.33 -5.51
CA ILE A 270 -5.36 3.17 -5.56
C ILE A 270 -4.58 2.80 -6.83
N TRP A 271 -4.40 3.77 -7.72
CA TRP A 271 -3.48 3.64 -8.86
C TRP A 271 -2.24 4.47 -8.59
N GLU A 272 -1.08 3.84 -8.64
CA GLU A 272 0.22 4.51 -8.49
C GLU A 272 0.89 4.58 -9.84
N MET A 273 1.39 5.76 -10.16
CA MET A 273 1.95 6.10 -11.44
C MET A 273 3.26 6.84 -11.27
N ASP A 274 4.19 6.57 -12.17
CA ASP A 274 5.34 7.44 -12.39
C ASP A 274 4.89 8.60 -13.30
N VAL A 275 5.35 9.80 -12.99
CA VAL A 275 4.98 11.01 -13.73
C VAL A 275 6.19 11.48 -14.54
N THR A 276 5.98 11.70 -15.83
CA THR A 276 6.99 12.26 -16.72
C THR A 276 6.46 13.52 -17.37
N HIS A 277 7.31 14.54 -17.49
CA HIS A 277 6.98 15.79 -18.15
C HIS A 277 7.80 15.88 -19.43
N HIS A 278 7.16 16.06 -20.59
CA HIS A 278 7.85 16.03 -21.89
C HIS A 278 8.13 17.42 -22.46
N VAL A 279 7.78 18.51 -21.77
CA VAL A 279 8.08 19.86 -22.26
C VAL A 279 9.48 20.26 -21.80
N THR A 280 10.40 20.34 -22.77
CA THR A 280 11.76 20.91 -22.68
C THR A 280 11.74 22.44 -22.55
N ASP A 281 10.79 23.02 -21.82
CA ASP A 281 10.84 24.45 -21.51
C ASP A 281 11.56 24.65 -20.18
N HIS A 282 12.83 25.03 -20.26
CA HIS A 282 13.69 25.37 -19.13
C HIS A 282 13.20 26.59 -18.31
N ARG A 283 12.00 27.10 -18.57
CA ARG A 283 11.39 28.26 -17.90
C ARG A 283 10.23 27.93 -16.97
N ALA A 284 9.76 26.68 -16.93
CA ALA A 284 8.75 26.28 -15.95
C ALA A 284 9.44 25.80 -14.67
N ASP A 285 9.52 26.68 -13.67
CA ASP A 285 10.04 26.39 -12.31
C ASP A 285 9.18 25.36 -11.53
N HIS A 286 8.30 24.62 -12.20
CA HIS A 286 7.34 23.71 -11.58
C HIS A 286 7.94 22.29 -11.57
N ILE A 287 8.57 21.93 -10.46
CA ILE A 287 8.99 20.55 -10.20
C ILE A 287 7.72 19.70 -10.09
N CYS A 288 7.42 18.92 -11.13
CA CYS A 288 6.39 17.91 -11.06
C CYS A 288 6.92 16.76 -10.17
N PRO A 289 6.22 16.37 -9.09
CA PRO A 289 6.66 15.23 -8.28
C PRO A 289 6.76 13.97 -9.17
N PRO A 290 7.80 13.15 -8.98
CA PRO A 290 8.09 12.04 -9.89
C PRO A 290 7.07 10.90 -9.81
N THR A 291 6.23 10.89 -8.78
CA THR A 291 5.19 9.87 -8.57
C THR A 291 3.87 10.50 -8.15
N LEU A 292 2.77 9.91 -8.61
CA LEU A 292 1.40 10.30 -8.32
C LEU A 292 0.59 9.05 -7.98
N ALA A 293 -0.30 9.16 -7.00
CA ALA A 293 -1.29 8.15 -6.71
C ALA A 293 -2.71 8.71 -6.81
N TRP A 294 -3.60 8.00 -7.48
CA TRP A 294 -5.03 8.29 -7.54
C TRP A 294 -5.74 7.41 -6.53
N LEU A 295 -6.21 8.00 -5.45
CA LEU A 295 -7.07 7.36 -4.46
C LEU A 295 -8.53 7.60 -4.84
N MET A 296 -9.21 6.55 -5.26
CA MET A 296 -10.60 6.58 -5.69
C MET A 296 -11.50 5.90 -4.67
N PHE A 297 -12.57 6.60 -4.28
CA PHE A 297 -13.68 6.04 -3.50
C PHE A 297 -14.79 5.67 -4.46
N ARG A 298 -15.24 4.42 -4.42
CA ARG A 298 -16.14 3.84 -5.41
C ARG A 298 -17.44 3.36 -4.78
N GLN A 299 -18.50 3.40 -5.57
CA GLN A 299 -19.78 2.77 -5.27
C GLN A 299 -20.28 2.09 -6.55
N ASN A 300 -20.58 0.79 -6.49
CA ASN A 300 -21.01 0.00 -7.65
C ASN A 300 -20.08 0.19 -8.87
N ARG A 301 -18.77 0.04 -8.67
CA ARG A 301 -17.70 0.31 -9.65
C ARG A 301 -17.58 1.77 -10.14
N ARG A 302 -18.45 2.71 -9.74
CA ARG A 302 -18.36 4.12 -10.15
C ARG A 302 -17.56 4.97 -9.18
N VAL A 303 -16.67 5.82 -9.68
CA VAL A 303 -15.83 6.72 -8.88
C VAL A 303 -16.69 7.86 -8.34
N GLN A 304 -16.87 7.89 -7.02
CA GLN A 304 -17.60 8.96 -6.35
C GLN A 304 -16.67 10.12 -6.01
N LYS A 305 -15.45 9.80 -5.55
CA LYS A 305 -14.44 10.79 -5.20
C LYS A 305 -13.07 10.35 -5.67
N LEU A 306 -12.29 11.29 -6.18
CA LEU A 306 -10.88 11.11 -6.51
C LEU A 306 -10.04 12.05 -5.64
N ARG A 307 -9.04 11.50 -4.95
CA ARG A 307 -7.99 12.27 -4.27
C ARG A 307 -6.66 12.00 -4.96
N LEU A 308 -5.96 13.07 -5.32
CA LEU A 308 -4.60 12.99 -5.85
C LEU A 308 -3.62 13.06 -4.68
N ILE A 309 -2.71 12.08 -4.62
CA ILE A 309 -1.69 11.97 -3.59
C ILE A 309 -0.34 12.02 -4.29
N PHE A 310 0.59 12.79 -3.74
CA PHE A 310 1.97 12.85 -4.21
C PHE A 310 2.86 12.24 -3.13
N PRO A 311 3.13 10.92 -3.17
CA PRO A 311 4.00 10.29 -2.19
C PRO A 311 5.36 10.97 -2.19
N ALA A 312 5.96 11.15 -1.02
CA ALA A 312 7.27 11.77 -0.94
C ALA A 312 8.28 10.98 -1.79
N SER A 313 8.82 11.63 -2.81
CA SER A 313 9.99 11.11 -3.52
C SER A 313 11.12 10.88 -2.52
N VAL A 314 11.83 9.75 -2.63
CA VAL A 314 13.12 9.61 -1.96
C VAL A 314 14.00 10.74 -2.49
N SER A 315 14.33 11.69 -1.62
CA SER A 315 15.13 12.88 -1.90
C SER A 315 16.31 12.59 -2.83
N THR A 316 16.32 13.23 -3.99
CA THR A 316 17.55 13.51 -4.73
C THR A 316 18.01 14.92 -4.36
N GLY A 317 18.72 15.05 -3.24
CA GLY A 317 19.56 16.20 -2.88
C GLY A 317 18.82 17.53 -2.59
N PRO A 318 19.48 18.48 -1.90
CA PRO A 318 18.83 19.67 -1.39
C PRO A 318 18.81 20.77 -2.46
N ALA A 319 17.64 21.35 -2.69
CA ALA A 319 17.53 22.73 -3.17
C ALA A 319 16.38 23.37 -2.41
N GLY A 320 16.73 24.36 -1.59
CA GLY A 320 15.81 25.04 -0.68
C GLY A 320 14.66 25.70 -1.43
N PHE A 321 13.47 25.60 -0.85
CA PHE A 321 12.37 26.50 -1.16
C PHE A 321 12.70 27.89 -0.60
N PRO A 322 12.57 28.98 -1.38
CA PRO A 322 12.47 30.31 -0.82
C PRO A 322 11.04 30.53 -0.28
N GLU A 323 10.94 31.06 0.94
CA GLU A 323 9.68 31.54 1.52
C GLU A 323 9.06 32.65 0.66
N PRO A 324 7.71 32.75 0.59
CA PRO A 324 7.06 33.87 -0.06
C PRO A 324 7.20 35.14 0.79
N ALA A 325 7.36 36.27 0.11
CA ALA A 325 7.70 37.60 0.64
C ALA A 325 6.80 38.14 1.76
#